data_AF-A0A531KYQ2-F1
#
_entry.id   AF-A0A531KYQ2-F1
#
_cell.length_a   1.000
_cell.length_b   1.000
_cell.length_c   1.000
_cell.angle_alpha   90.00
_cell.angle_beta   90.00
_cell.angle_gamma   90.00
#
_symmetry.space_group_name_H-M   'P 1'
#
loop_
_entity.id
_entity.type
_entity.pdbx_description
1 polymer ?
#
loop_
_entity_poly.entity_id
_entity_poly.type
_entity_poly.pdbx_seq_one_letter_code
_entity_poly.pdbx_strand_id
1 'polypeptide(L)'
;MRKFLPKLAYLLATCAGAGLSPVWPGTAGAGVGVAFAAVLIPASPWLIVLAYMALFAVGVWASSHVVSHTRTEDPQIVVIDETFGTAATLSM
;
A
#
# COMPACT_ATOMS: atom_id res chain seq x y z
N MET A 1 3.63 23.70 -8.07
CA MET A 1 3.32 22.27 -8.36
C MET A 1 3.05 21.43 -7.10
N ARG A 2 2.41 21.95 -6.03
CA ARG A 2 2.23 21.24 -4.74
C ARG A 2 0.86 20.56 -4.53
N LYS A 3 -0.13 20.77 -5.41
CA LYS A 3 -1.51 20.26 -5.21
C LYS A 3 -1.76 18.82 -5.69
N PHE A 4 -0.93 18.28 -6.58
CA PHE A 4 -1.12 16.93 -7.15
C PHE A 4 -0.48 15.82 -6.30
N LEU A 5 0.68 16.11 -5.70
CA LEU A 5 1.42 15.21 -4.80
C LEU A 5 0.57 14.65 -3.63
N PRO A 6 -0.27 15.43 -2.92
CA PRO A 6 -1.05 14.88 -1.81
C PRO A 6 -2.09 13.86 -2.27
N LYS A 7 -2.69 14.03 -3.46
CA LYS A 7 -3.73 13.10 -3.95
C LYS A 7 -3.15 11.75 -4.35
N LEU A 8 -1.99 11.74 -5.01
CA LEU A 8 -1.34 10.49 -5.41
C LEU A 8 -0.81 9.74 -4.19
N ALA A 9 -0.12 10.42 -3.27
CA ALA A 9 0.33 9.81 -2.03
C ALA A 9 -0.84 9.22 -1.22
N TYR A 10 -1.95 9.96 -1.12
CA TYR A 10 -3.15 9.46 -0.45
C TYR A 10 -3.75 8.24 -1.14
N LEU A 11 -3.85 8.25 -2.47
CA LEU A 11 -4.35 7.11 -3.25
C LEU A 11 -3.49 5.86 -3.04
N LEU A 12 -2.17 6.01 -3.04
CA LEU A 12 -1.25 4.90 -2.86
C LEU A 12 -1.24 4.39 -1.42
N ALA A 13 -1.15 5.29 -0.43
CA ALA A 13 -1.18 4.91 0.98
C ALA A 13 -2.49 4.22 1.39
N THR A 14 -3.62 4.63 0.80
CA THR A 14 -4.94 4.01 1.05
C THR A 14 -5.20 2.79 0.17
N CYS A 15 -4.25 2.36 -0.66
CA CYS A 15 -4.42 1.30 -1.66
C CYS A 15 -5.68 1.46 -2.51
N ALA A 16 -5.72 2.56 -3.26
CA ALA A 16 -6.83 2.94 -4.13
C ALA A 16 -8.18 3.10 -3.39
N GLY A 17 -8.13 3.51 -2.11
CA GLY A 17 -9.31 3.77 -1.28
C GLY A 17 -9.74 2.62 -0.38
N ALA A 18 -9.05 1.46 -0.40
CA ALA A 18 -9.29 0.36 0.55
C ALA A 18 -9.16 0.82 2.01
N GLY A 19 -8.17 1.67 2.30
CA GLY A 19 -7.97 2.26 3.63
C GLY A 19 -9.09 3.20 4.08
N LEU A 20 -10.00 3.59 3.17
CA LEU A 20 -11.19 4.38 3.50
C LEU A 20 -12.40 3.49 3.85
N SER A 21 -12.21 2.17 3.94
CA SER A 21 -13.25 1.26 4.39
C SER A 21 -13.79 1.71 5.75
N PRO A 22 -15.12 1.82 5.93
CA PRO A 22 -15.70 2.20 7.21
C PRO A 22 -15.49 1.12 8.29
N VAL A 23 -15.19 -0.12 7.89
CA VAL A 23 -15.00 -1.27 8.78
C VAL A 23 -13.68 -1.95 8.43
N TRP A 24 -12.81 -2.09 9.43
CA TRP A 24 -11.50 -2.74 9.36
C TRP A 24 -10.68 -2.39 8.10
N PRO A 25 -10.22 -1.14 7.96
CA PRO A 25 -9.32 -0.70 6.88
C PRO A 25 -8.17 -1.67 6.57
N GLY A 26 -7.47 -2.16 7.60
CA GLY A 26 -6.37 -3.11 7.42
C GLY A 26 -6.80 -4.43 6.78
N THR A 27 -8.02 -4.92 7.07
CA THR A 27 -8.58 -6.10 6.38
C THR A 27 -8.88 -5.81 4.91
N ALA A 28 -9.39 -4.63 4.59
CA ALA A 28 -9.58 -4.22 3.20
C ALA A 28 -8.24 -4.08 2.46
N GLY A 29 -7.22 -3.50 3.11
CA GLY A 29 -5.84 -3.45 2.60
C GLY A 29 -5.25 -4.84 2.37
N ALA A 30 -5.40 -5.76 3.32
CA ALA A 30 -5.00 -7.16 3.14
C ALA A 30 -5.69 -7.81 1.93
N GLY A 31 -6.98 -7.52 1.70
CA GLY A 31 -7.70 -7.96 0.49
C GLY A 31 -7.06 -7.45 -0.80
N VAL A 32 -6.60 -6.20 -0.84
CA VAL A 32 -5.79 -5.67 -1.96
C VAL A 32 -4.47 -6.45 -2.08
N GLY A 33 -3.82 -6.77 -0.95
CA GLY A 33 -2.62 -7.60 -0.90
C GLY A 33 -2.82 -9.00 -1.49
N VAL A 34 -3.96 -9.66 -1.22
CA VAL A 34 -4.33 -10.95 -1.84
C VAL A 34 -4.43 -10.82 -3.36
N ALA A 35 -5.12 -9.78 -3.85
CA ALA A 35 -5.24 -9.54 -5.29
C ALA A 35 -3.87 -9.25 -5.94
N PHE A 36 -3.02 -8.48 -5.25
CA PHE A 36 -1.66 -8.18 -5.71
C PHE A 36 -0.78 -9.44 -5.77
N ALA A 37 -0.82 -10.30 -4.74
CA ALA A 37 -0.14 -11.59 -4.74
C ALA A 37 -0.62 -12.49 -5.89
N ALA A 38 -1.93 -12.58 -6.14
CA ALA A 38 -2.47 -13.41 -7.23
C ALA A 38 -1.89 -13.02 -8.60
N VAL A 39 -1.61 -11.74 -8.82
CA VAL A 39 -0.94 -11.24 -10.04
C VAL A 39 0.56 -11.56 -10.05
N LEU A 40 1.22 -11.58 -8.90
CA LEU A 40 2.66 -11.83 -8.78
C LEU A 40 3.05 -13.30 -8.80
N ILE A 41 2.21 -14.21 -8.30
CA ILE A 41 2.48 -15.66 -8.24
C ILE A 41 2.99 -16.27 -9.57
N PRO A 42 2.44 -15.95 -10.76
CA PRO A 42 2.97 -16.51 -12.01
C PRO A 42 4.24 -15.81 -12.53
N ALA A 43 4.70 -14.74 -11.89
CA ALA A 43 5.88 -13.99 -12.34
C ALA A 43 7.19 -14.70 -11.95
N SER A 44 8.29 -14.28 -12.58
CA SER A 44 9.61 -14.81 -12.19
C SER A 44 10.01 -14.27 -10.80
N PRO A 45 10.79 -15.04 -10.00
CA PRO A 45 11.20 -14.61 -8.66
C PRO A 45 11.89 -13.24 -8.63
N TRP A 46 12.68 -12.92 -9.65
CA TRP A 46 13.34 -11.61 -9.77
C TRP A 46 12.37 -10.45 -9.99
N LEU A 47 11.29 -10.67 -10.75
CA LEU A 47 10.23 -9.66 -10.93
C LEU A 47 9.45 -9.46 -9.63
N ILE A 48 9.20 -10.52 -8.87
CA ILE A 48 8.53 -10.46 -7.56
C ILE A 48 9.36 -9.62 -6.58
N VAL A 49 10.67 -9.88 -6.48
CA VAL A 49 11.59 -9.08 -5.66
C VAL A 49 11.60 -7.61 -6.09
N LEU A 50 11.68 -7.34 -7.40
CA LEU A 50 11.66 -5.97 -7.91
C LEU A 50 10.33 -5.25 -7.60
N ALA A 51 9.21 -5.96 -7.73
CA ALA A 51 7.88 -5.43 -7.41
C ALA A 51 7.78 -5.06 -5.92
N TYR A 52 8.27 -5.89 -5.00
CA TYR A 52 8.26 -5.57 -3.57
C TYR A 52 9.22 -4.44 -3.20
N MET A 53 10.39 -4.36 -3.82
CA MET A 53 11.30 -3.22 -3.64
C MET A 53 10.65 -1.91 -4.06
N ALA A 54 9.95 -1.91 -5.21
CA ALA A 54 9.21 -0.75 -5.68
C ALA A 54 8.03 -0.41 -4.76
N LEU A 55 7.24 -1.41 -4.35
CA LEU A 55 6.10 -1.22 -3.45
C LEU A 55 6.54 -0.68 -2.09
N PHE A 56 7.64 -1.16 -1.53
CA PHE A 56 8.21 -0.65 -0.29
C PHE A 56 8.64 0.81 -0.41
N ALA A 57 9.41 1.16 -1.45
CA ALA A 57 9.88 2.53 -1.65
C ALA A 57 8.70 3.51 -1.83
N VAL A 58 7.70 3.12 -2.64
CA VAL A 58 6.48 3.90 -2.85
C VAL A 58 5.65 3.99 -1.58
N GLY A 59 5.52 2.90 -0.82
CA GLY A 59 4.79 2.83 0.44
C GLY A 59 5.37 3.77 1.48
N VAL A 60 6.68 3.69 1.75
CA VAL A 60 7.37 4.60 2.68
C VAL A 60 7.17 6.06 2.27
N TRP A 61 7.33 6.38 0.99
CA TRP A 61 7.12 7.73 0.48
C TRP A 61 5.67 8.21 0.66
N ALA A 62 4.69 7.38 0.30
CA ALA A 62 3.27 7.71 0.36
C ALA A 62 2.80 7.87 1.81
N SER A 63 3.14 6.93 2.69
CA SER A 63 2.80 6.97 4.11
C SER A 63 3.39 8.19 4.79
N SER A 64 4.67 8.52 4.53
CA SER A 64 5.31 9.74 5.07
C SER A 64 4.57 11.02 4.67
N HIS A 65 4.07 11.07 3.44
CA HIS A 65 3.26 12.21 2.98
C HIS A 65 1.90 12.25 3.68
N VAL A 66 1.21 11.12 3.86
CA VAL A 66 -0.09 11.11 4.56
C VAL A 66 0.09 11.51 6.02
N VAL A 67 1.06 10.94 6.74
CA VAL A 67 1.37 11.27 8.15
C VAL A 67 1.63 12.76 8.33
N SER A 68 2.47 13.36 7.47
CA SER A 68 2.77 14.79 7.55
C SER A 68 1.56 15.70 7.26
N HIS A 69 0.59 15.24 6.46
CA HIS A 69 -0.62 16.01 6.14
C HIS A 69 -1.73 15.83 7.18
N THR A 70 -1.92 14.62 7.72
CA THR A 70 -2.91 14.35 8.77
C THR A 70 -2.46 14.81 10.14
N ARG A 71 -1.13 14.92 10.36
CA ARG A 71 -0.50 15.13 11.67
C ARG A 71 -0.92 14.09 12.70
N THR A 72 -1.17 12.88 12.21
CA THR A 72 -1.54 11.72 13.02
C THR A 72 -0.44 10.69 12.87
N GLU A 73 0.15 10.29 13.99
CA GLU A 73 1.02 9.11 14.06
C GLU A 73 0.17 7.89 13.67
N ASP A 74 0.66 7.10 12.72
CA ASP A 74 0.00 5.89 12.23
C ASP A 74 -1.50 6.02 11.87
N PRO A 75 -1.85 6.78 10.80
CA PRO A 75 -3.24 6.94 10.41
C PRO A 75 -3.83 5.62 9.90
N GLN A 76 -4.94 5.17 10.50
CA GLN A 76 -5.64 3.92 10.15
C GLN A 76 -6.02 3.78 8.66
N ILE A 77 -6.03 4.87 7.90
CA ILE A 77 -6.30 4.87 6.46
C ILE A 77 -5.09 4.46 5.61
N VAL A 78 -3.89 4.48 6.18
CA VAL A 78 -2.67 3.99 5.53
C VAL A 78 -2.69 2.48 5.66
N VAL A 79 -2.89 1.78 4.54
CA VAL A 79 -3.05 0.32 4.53
C VAL A 79 -2.13 -0.39 3.53
N ILE A 80 -1.13 0.35 3.05
CA ILE A 80 -0.15 -0.16 2.08
C ILE A 80 0.81 -1.17 2.72
N ASP A 81 0.97 -1.12 4.04
CA ASP A 81 1.70 -2.09 4.85
C ASP A 81 0.95 -3.41 5.01
N GLU A 82 -0.37 -3.45 5.24
CA GLU A 82 -1.11 -4.72 5.20
C GLU A 82 -1.15 -5.30 3.78
N THR A 83 -1.22 -4.42 2.77
CA THR A 83 -1.13 -4.83 1.36
C THR A 83 0.21 -5.48 1.07
N PHE A 84 1.31 -4.83 1.47
CA PHE A 84 2.67 -5.35 1.30
C PHE A 84 2.87 -6.67 2.06
N GLY A 85 2.53 -6.70 3.35
CA GLY A 85 2.74 -7.87 4.20
C GLY A 85 1.94 -9.08 3.74
N THR A 86 0.67 -8.89 3.39
CA THR A 86 -0.19 -9.97 2.88
C THR A 86 0.32 -10.47 1.54
N ALA A 87 0.66 -9.58 0.62
CA ALA A 87 1.12 -9.98 -0.70
C ALA A 87 2.43 -10.77 -0.61
N ALA A 88 3.42 -10.23 0.11
CA ALA A 88 4.73 -10.85 0.27
C ALA A 88 4.62 -12.24 0.90
N THR A 89 3.76 -12.41 1.90
CA THR A 89 3.52 -13.70 2.57
C THR A 89 2.96 -14.76 1.63
N LEU A 90 2.13 -14.36 0.66
CA LEU A 90 1.43 -15.30 -0.23
C LEU A 90 2.18 -15.60 -1.53
N SER A 91 3.10 -14.73 -1.94
CA SER A 91 3.71 -14.81 -3.28
C SER A 91 5.23 -14.98 -3.29
N MET A 92 5.91 -14.98 -2.14
CA MET A 92 7.36 -15.17 -2.06
C MET A 92 7.74 -16.57 -1.57
#